data_AF-A0A0C4YL62-F1
#
_entry.id   AF-A0A0C4YL62-F1
#
_cell.length_a   1.000
_cell.length_b   1.000
_cell.length_c   1.000
_cell.angle_alpha   90.00
_cell.angle_beta   90.00
_cell.angle_gamma   90.00
#
_symmetry.space_group_name_H-M   'P 1'
#
loop_
_entity.id
_entity.type
_entity.pdbx_description
1 polymer ?
#
loop_
_entity_poly.entity_id
_entity_poly.type
_entity_poly.pdbx_seq_one_letter_code
_entity_poly.pdbx_strand_id
1 'polypeptide(L)'
;MQPKALEPTESVLLALMDSVREWQRVLDQTLCDAGLDYPKWILLRAIRQEEFVRHEPYLGQLLISAAHSESLLDALHADGWIAYDPAGRPMIPAWAEPKVDRVWKGLKALHSVSVAPFSTEERHALTASLRRMKATLHDHSVRLGRQAERRVELAH
;
A
#
# COMPACT_ATOMS: atom_id res chain seq x y z
N MET A 1 6.59 -17.19 35.67
CA MET A 1 6.80 -17.59 34.27
C MET A 1 7.94 -16.74 33.73
N GLN A 2 9.10 -17.34 33.40
CA GLN A 2 10.20 -16.61 32.78
C GLN A 2 9.89 -16.40 31.30
N PRO A 3 10.13 -15.21 30.73
CA PRO A 3 9.96 -14.98 29.30
C PRO A 3 11.03 -15.80 28.57
N LYS A 4 10.58 -16.70 27.68
CA LYS A 4 11.46 -17.48 26.81
C LYS A 4 12.22 -16.48 25.93
N ALA A 5 13.55 -16.51 25.99
CA ALA A 5 14.39 -15.70 25.11
C ALA A 5 14.04 -16.07 23.66
N LEU A 6 13.56 -15.09 22.91
CA LEU A 6 13.25 -15.24 21.49
C LEU A 6 14.56 -15.45 20.74
N GLU A 7 14.56 -16.36 19.77
CA GLU A 7 15.72 -16.53 18.89
C GLU A 7 16.06 -15.18 18.22
N PRO A 8 17.35 -14.85 17.96
CA PRO A 8 17.74 -13.55 17.42
C PRO A 8 16.96 -13.15 16.16
N THR A 9 16.65 -14.12 15.29
CA THR A 9 15.85 -13.94 14.08
C THR A 9 14.38 -13.61 14.38
N GLU A 10 13.81 -14.20 15.43
CA GLU A 10 12.44 -13.97 15.87
C GLU A 10 12.28 -12.56 16.46
N SER A 11 13.29 -12.11 17.21
CA SER A 11 13.36 -10.74 17.75
C SER A 11 13.42 -9.68 16.65
N VAL A 12 14.19 -9.92 15.59
CA VAL A 12 14.30 -8.99 14.44
C VAL A 12 12.99 -8.93 13.66
N LEU A 13 12.33 -10.08 13.44
CA LEU A 13 11.04 -10.12 12.75
C LEU A 13 9.96 -9.38 13.54
N LEU A 14 9.91 -9.55 14.86
CA LEU A 14 8.98 -8.81 15.73
C LEU A 14 9.25 -7.31 15.68
N ALA A 15 10.51 -6.88 15.80
CA ALA A 15 10.87 -5.47 15.70
C ALA A 15 10.49 -4.86 14.33
N LEU A 16 10.66 -5.61 13.24
CA LEU A 16 10.21 -5.20 11.90
C LEU A 16 8.68 -5.10 11.83
N MET A 17 7.96 -6.08 12.36
CA MET A 17 6.49 -6.07 12.39
C MET A 17 5.94 -4.89 13.18
N ASP A 18 6.50 -4.61 14.35
CA ASP A 18 6.09 -3.49 15.20
C ASP A 18 6.39 -2.15 14.53
N SER A 19 7.56 -2.04 13.88
CA SER A 19 7.91 -0.85 13.09
C SER A 19 6.95 -0.63 11.91
N VAL A 20 6.59 -1.69 11.18
CA VAL A 20 5.63 -1.60 10.07
C VAL A 20 4.23 -1.26 10.56
N ARG A 21 3.78 -1.83 11.68
CA ARG A 21 2.48 -1.53 12.29
C ARG A 21 2.39 -0.08 12.72
N GLU A 22 3.43 0.43 13.38
CA GLU A 22 3.45 1.81 13.82
C GLU A 22 3.47 2.77 12.62
N TRP A 23 4.24 2.43 11.59
CA TRP A 23 4.24 3.20 10.35
C TRP A 23 2.86 3.21 9.67
N GLN A 24 2.20 2.04 9.57
CA GLN A 24 0.86 1.92 9.01
C GLN A 24 -0.15 2.73 9.83
N ARG A 25 -0.06 2.70 11.16
CA ARG A 25 -0.94 3.47 12.05
C ARG A 25 -0.81 4.98 11.81
N VAL A 26 0.41 5.49 11.69
CA VAL A 26 0.65 6.92 11.43
C VAL A 26 0.23 7.31 10.02
N LEU A 27 0.46 6.44 9.04
CA LEU A 27 -0.01 6.60 7.67
C LEU A 27 -1.55 6.73 7.64
N ASP A 28 -2.25 5.77 8.24
CA ASP A 28 -3.71 5.76 8.28
C ASP A 28 -4.25 6.99 9.01
N GLN A 29 -3.64 7.41 10.12
CA GLN A 29 -4.02 8.65 10.79
C GLN A 29 -3.86 9.88 9.89
N THR A 30 -2.71 9.99 9.20
CA THR A 30 -2.42 11.12 8.30
C THR A 30 -3.42 11.19 7.15
N LEU A 31 -3.83 10.04 6.62
CA LEU A 31 -4.84 9.96 5.56
C LEU A 31 -6.23 10.29 6.12
N CYS A 32 -6.60 9.75 7.28
CA CYS A 32 -7.87 10.02 7.94
C CYS A 32 -8.05 11.51 8.25
N ASP A 33 -6.99 12.20 8.68
CA ASP A 33 -7.01 13.66 8.93
C ASP A 33 -7.31 14.46 7.64
N ALA A 34 -6.99 13.89 6.47
CA ALA A 34 -7.35 14.45 5.18
C ALA A 34 -8.73 13.99 4.67
N GLY A 35 -9.41 13.06 5.36
CA GLY A 35 -10.65 12.43 4.91
C GLY A 35 -10.44 11.31 3.87
N LEU A 36 -9.25 10.71 3.86
CA LEU A 36 -8.89 9.61 2.97
C LEU A 36 -8.65 8.33 3.77
N ASP A 37 -8.92 7.19 3.14
CA ASP A 37 -8.39 5.90 3.55
C ASP A 37 -7.26 5.48 2.58
N TYR A 38 -6.55 4.39 2.93
CA TYR A 38 -5.44 3.92 2.12
C TYR A 38 -5.83 3.55 0.68
N PRO A 39 -6.94 2.81 0.41
CA PRO A 39 -7.40 2.55 -0.95
C PRO A 39 -7.71 3.81 -1.77
N LYS A 40 -8.42 4.80 -1.21
CA LYS A 40 -8.70 6.09 -1.87
C LYS A 40 -7.41 6.81 -2.23
N TRP A 41 -6.43 6.81 -1.33
CA TRP A 41 -5.11 7.38 -1.59
C TRP A 41 -4.38 6.67 -2.74
N ILE A 42 -4.38 5.33 -2.77
CA ILE A 42 -3.76 4.56 -3.84
C ILE A 42 -4.39 4.90 -5.21
N LEU A 43 -5.72 5.01 -5.28
CA LEU A 43 -6.40 5.40 -6.52
C LEU A 43 -6.06 6.84 -6.92
N LEU A 44 -6.08 7.80 -6.00
CA LEU A 44 -5.70 9.19 -6.28
C LEU A 44 -4.28 9.27 -6.85
N ARG A 45 -3.35 8.52 -6.27
CA ARG A 45 -1.98 8.43 -6.76
C ARG A 45 -1.92 7.82 -8.17
N ALA A 46 -2.63 6.73 -8.42
CA ALA A 46 -2.65 6.08 -9.73
C ALA A 46 -3.24 6.99 -10.81
N ILE A 47 -4.31 7.74 -10.50
CA ILE A 47 -4.92 8.75 -11.39
C ILE A 47 -3.90 9.84 -11.72
N ARG A 48 -3.21 10.38 -10.70
CA ARG A 48 -2.19 11.42 -10.90
C ARG A 48 -1.01 10.95 -11.75
N GLN A 49 -0.67 9.68 -11.65
CA GLN A 49 0.44 9.05 -12.39
C GLN A 49 0.01 8.53 -13.76
N GLU A 50 -1.25 8.72 -14.16
CA GLU A 50 -1.83 8.18 -15.39
C GLU A 50 -1.73 6.64 -15.49
N GLU A 51 -1.66 5.96 -14.34
CA GLU A 51 -1.56 4.50 -14.22
C GLU A 51 -2.93 3.82 -14.04
N PHE A 52 -4.00 4.60 -13.82
CA PHE A 52 -5.34 4.07 -13.57
C PHE A 52 -6.18 4.01 -14.85
N VAL A 53 -6.75 2.84 -15.13
CA VAL A 53 -7.74 2.61 -16.18
C VAL A 53 -9.07 2.28 -15.53
N ARG A 54 -10.09 3.08 -15.82
CA ARG A 54 -11.44 2.90 -15.26
C ARG A 54 -12.07 1.59 -15.75
N HIS A 55 -12.91 0.97 -14.92
CA HIS A 55 -13.57 -0.33 -15.17
C HIS A 55 -12.64 -1.55 -15.22
N GLU A 56 -11.34 -1.36 -15.06
CA GLU A 56 -10.37 -2.45 -14.96
C GLU A 56 -9.90 -2.61 -13.50
N PRO A 57 -9.53 -3.84 -13.09
CA PRO A 57 -8.92 -4.04 -11.79
C PRO A 57 -7.58 -3.32 -11.72
N TYR A 58 -7.34 -2.56 -10.65
CA TYR A 58 -6.03 -1.97 -10.39
C TYR A 58 -5.12 -3.01 -9.75
N LEU A 59 -4.04 -3.37 -10.44
CA LEU A 59 -3.08 -4.40 -10.04
C LEU A 59 -1.75 -3.82 -9.51
N GLY A 60 -1.78 -2.58 -9.01
CA GLY A 60 -0.58 -1.90 -8.51
C GLY A 60 -0.19 -2.32 -7.09
N GLN A 61 0.04 -1.34 -6.22
CA GLN A 61 0.51 -1.58 -4.84
C GLN A 61 -0.52 -2.32 -3.98
N LEU A 62 -1.79 -2.18 -4.30
CA LEU A 62 -2.91 -2.87 -3.69
C LEU A 62 -3.80 -3.37 -4.82
N LEU A 63 -4.21 -4.64 -4.78
CA LEU A 63 -5.19 -5.16 -5.71
C LEU A 63 -6.56 -4.57 -5.34
N ILE A 64 -7.15 -3.83 -6.27
CA ILE A 64 -8.49 -3.25 -6.12
C ILE A 64 -9.33 -3.76 -7.30
N SER A 65 -10.42 -4.47 -7.01
CA SER A 65 -11.32 -4.95 -8.06
C SER A 65 -12.01 -3.78 -8.76
N ALA A 66 -12.45 -3.97 -10.01
CA ALA A 66 -13.15 -2.94 -10.76
C ALA A 66 -14.37 -2.39 -9.98
N ALA A 67 -15.22 -3.26 -9.45
CA ALA A 67 -16.38 -2.84 -8.67
C ALA A 67 -16.03 -2.02 -7.42
N HIS A 68 -14.97 -2.40 -6.71
CA HIS A 68 -14.50 -1.63 -5.55
C HIS A 68 -13.91 -0.29 -5.98
N SER A 69 -13.18 -0.26 -7.10
CA SER A 69 -12.62 0.98 -7.63
C SER A 69 -13.71 1.99 -7.99
N GLU A 70 -14.81 1.57 -8.62
CA GLU A 70 -15.93 2.47 -8.95
C GLU A 70 -16.57 3.05 -7.68
N SER A 71 -16.84 2.25 -6.64
CA SER A 71 -17.34 2.76 -5.36
C SER A 71 -16.40 3.78 -4.71
N LEU A 72 -15.09 3.57 -4.82
CA LEU A 72 -14.09 4.51 -4.32
C LEU A 72 -14.02 5.79 -5.16
N LEU A 73 -14.16 5.69 -6.49
CA LEU A 73 -14.22 6.85 -7.38
C LEU A 73 -15.47 7.70 -7.10
N ASP A 74 -16.62 7.08 -6.87
CA ASP A 74 -17.85 7.79 -6.49
C ASP A 74 -17.68 8.56 -5.18
N ALA A 75 -17.06 7.94 -4.17
CA ALA A 75 -16.74 8.60 -2.91
C ALA A 75 -15.74 9.77 -3.12
N LEU A 76 -14.66 9.55 -3.87
CA LEU A 76 -13.67 10.59 -4.18
C LEU A 76 -14.27 11.76 -4.96
N HIS A 77 -15.20 11.48 -5.88
CA HIS A 77 -15.92 12.50 -6.63
C HIS A 77 -16.86 13.30 -5.73
N ALA A 78 -17.64 12.63 -4.89
CA ALA A 78 -18.52 13.28 -3.92
C ALA A 78 -17.75 14.19 -2.94
N ASP A 79 -16.55 13.75 -2.52
CA ASP A 79 -15.66 14.50 -1.62
C ASP A 79 -14.83 15.59 -2.35
N GLY A 80 -15.04 15.77 -3.66
CA GLY A 80 -14.41 16.82 -4.47
C GLY A 80 -12.91 16.59 -4.77
N TRP A 81 -12.42 15.37 -4.64
CA TRP A 81 -11.02 15.03 -4.93
C TRP A 81 -10.73 14.84 -6.41
N ILE A 82 -11.71 14.33 -7.15
CA ILE A 82 -11.61 14.04 -8.57
C ILE A 82 -12.78 14.66 -9.34
N ALA A 83 -12.60 14.76 -10.65
CA ALA A 83 -13.66 15.02 -11.61
C ALA A 83 -13.56 14.00 -12.74
N TYR A 84 -14.60 13.88 -13.54
CA TYR A 84 -14.57 13.07 -14.76
C TYR A 84 -14.40 13.96 -15.99
N ASP A 85 -13.54 13.54 -16.91
CA ASP A 85 -13.42 14.16 -18.23
C ASP A 85 -14.67 13.85 -19.09
N PRO A 86 -14.82 14.49 -20.28
CA PRO A 86 -15.94 14.20 -21.17
C PRO A 86 -16.01 12.74 -21.65
N ALA A 87 -14.91 11.98 -21.59
CA ALA A 87 -14.85 10.56 -21.89
C ALA A 87 -15.11 9.67 -20.65
N GLY A 88 -15.45 10.27 -19.51
CA GLY A 88 -15.73 9.56 -18.26
C GLY A 88 -14.49 9.05 -17.53
N ARG A 89 -13.30 9.55 -17.87
CA ARG A 89 -12.04 9.21 -17.21
C ARG A 89 -11.82 10.09 -15.98
N PRO A 90 -11.45 9.50 -14.83
CA PRO A 90 -11.19 10.29 -13.63
C PRO A 90 -9.91 11.11 -13.80
N MET A 91 -9.94 12.34 -13.31
CA MET A 91 -8.79 13.25 -13.28
C MET A 91 -8.75 14.00 -11.95
N ILE A 92 -7.58 14.55 -11.61
CA ILE A 92 -7.45 15.50 -10.50
C ILE A 92 -7.65 16.92 -11.05
N PRO A 93 -8.80 17.56 -10.77
CA PRO A 93 -9.06 18.92 -11.23
C PRO A 93 -8.18 19.95 -10.49
N ALA A 94 -7.93 21.10 -11.13
CA ALA A 94 -7.02 22.14 -10.63
C ALA A 94 -7.34 22.65 -9.21
N TRP A 95 -8.63 22.67 -8.81
CA TRP A 95 -9.05 23.06 -7.46
C TRP A 95 -8.64 22.05 -6.37
N ALA A 96 -8.43 20.78 -6.72
CA ALA A 96 -8.11 19.68 -5.81
C ALA A 96 -6.60 19.45 -5.71
N GLU A 97 -5.83 19.89 -6.72
CA GLU A 97 -4.36 19.78 -6.75
C GLU A 97 -3.67 20.27 -5.46
N PRO A 98 -3.98 21.46 -4.90
CA PRO A 98 -3.33 21.91 -3.67
C PRO A 98 -3.60 20.99 -2.46
N LYS A 99 -4.81 20.39 -2.41
CA LYS A 99 -5.21 19.46 -1.35
C LYS A 99 -4.44 18.15 -1.48
N VAL A 100 -4.36 17.60 -2.70
CA VAL A 100 -3.60 16.38 -3.00
C VAL A 100 -2.11 16.59 -2.72
N ASP A 101 -1.54 17.72 -3.12
CA ASP A 101 -0.14 18.07 -2.85
C ASP A 101 0.17 18.13 -1.35
N ARG A 102 -0.76 18.64 -0.53
CA ARG A 102 -0.59 18.67 0.92
C ARG A 102 -0.49 17.26 1.50
N VAL A 103 -1.39 16.35 1.09
CA VAL A 103 -1.34 14.94 1.50
C VAL A 103 -0.01 14.32 1.04
N TRP A 104 0.37 14.54 -0.22
CA TRP A 104 1.61 14.01 -0.78
C TRP A 104 2.86 14.48 -0.01
N LYS A 105 2.92 15.76 0.37
CA LYS A 105 4.02 16.31 1.19
C LYS A 105 4.01 15.71 2.59
N GLY A 106 2.85 15.56 3.22
CA GLY A 106 2.72 14.91 4.53
C GLY A 106 3.26 13.48 4.51
N LEU A 107 2.91 12.69 3.49
CA LEU A 107 3.39 11.33 3.32
C LEU A 107 4.89 11.25 3.00
N LYS A 108 5.40 12.18 2.19
CA LYS A 108 6.85 12.31 1.96
C LYS A 108 7.60 12.62 3.26
N ALA A 109 7.06 13.51 4.09
CA ALA A 109 7.65 13.85 5.38
C ALA A 109 7.63 12.64 6.32
N LEU A 110 6.51 11.92 6.40
CA LEU A 110 6.40 10.66 7.16
C LEU A 110 7.47 9.66 6.71
N HIS A 111 7.56 9.38 5.41
CA HIS A 111 8.59 8.49 4.86
C HIS A 111 10.01 8.98 5.20
N SER A 112 10.26 10.29 5.05
CA SER A 112 11.56 10.89 5.36
C SER A 112 11.96 10.69 6.82
N VAL A 113 11.04 10.91 7.77
CA VAL A 113 11.29 10.71 9.20
C VAL A 113 11.54 9.25 9.52
N SER A 114 10.77 8.33 8.92
CA SER A 114 10.94 6.89 9.13
C SER A 114 12.29 6.35 8.65
N VAL A 115 12.90 6.99 7.65
CA VAL A 115 14.20 6.56 7.09
C VAL A 115 15.37 7.47 7.48
N ALA A 116 15.13 8.55 8.24
CA ALA A 116 16.14 9.50 8.68
C ALA A 116 17.23 8.90 9.60
N PRO A 117 16.94 7.93 10.49
CA PRO A 117 17.97 7.29 11.31
C PRO A 117 18.97 6.43 10.52
N PHE A 118 18.64 6.07 9.28
CA PHE A 118 19.45 5.20 8.44
C PHE A 118 20.30 6.00 7.45
N SER A 119 21.57 5.63 7.35
CA SER A 119 22.44 6.04 6.26
C SER A 119 21.94 5.54 4.91
N THR A 120 22.44 6.10 3.81
CA THR A 120 22.08 5.66 2.46
C THR A 120 22.40 4.17 2.22
N GLU A 121 23.52 3.67 2.76
CA GLU A 121 23.90 2.27 2.65
C GLU A 121 22.94 1.35 3.44
N GLU A 122 22.61 1.73 4.68
CA GLU A 122 21.64 0.99 5.50
C GLU A 122 20.25 0.97 4.85
N ARG A 123 19.81 2.08 4.26
CA ARG A 123 18.54 2.13 3.50
C ARG A 123 18.54 1.17 2.33
N HIS A 124 19.63 1.10 1.57
CA HIS A 124 19.76 0.17 0.46
C HIS A 124 19.77 -1.29 0.92
N ALA A 125 20.54 -1.60 1.98
CA ALA A 125 20.61 -2.94 2.55
C ALA A 125 19.25 -3.40 3.10
N LEU A 126 18.56 -2.54 3.85
CA LEU A 126 17.22 -2.80 4.38
C LEU A 126 16.21 -3.03 3.25
N THR A 127 16.20 -2.16 2.23
CA THR A 127 15.32 -2.29 1.06
C THR A 127 15.58 -3.60 0.31
N ALA A 128 16.83 -3.96 0.10
CA ALA A 128 17.21 -5.21 -0.56
C ALA A 128 16.75 -6.43 0.24
N SER A 129 16.94 -6.42 1.56
CA SER A 129 16.51 -7.51 2.44
C SER A 129 14.98 -7.64 2.48
N LEU A 130 14.24 -6.54 2.60
CA LEU A 130 12.77 -6.56 2.55
C LEU A 130 12.26 -7.07 1.19
N ARG A 131 12.89 -6.69 0.08
CA ARG A 131 12.55 -7.21 -1.26
C ARG A 131 12.78 -8.71 -1.36
N ARG A 132 13.91 -9.21 -0.86
CA ARG A 132 14.20 -10.65 -0.82
C ARG A 132 13.18 -11.40 0.02
N MET A 133 12.87 -10.91 1.23
CA MET A 133 11.84 -11.49 2.09
C MET A 133 10.48 -11.55 1.39
N LYS A 134 10.05 -10.46 0.75
CA LYS A 134 8.80 -10.41 -0.01
C LYS A 134 8.78 -11.46 -1.12
N ALA A 135 9.86 -11.59 -1.90
CA ALA A 135 9.97 -12.58 -2.97
C ALA A 135 9.91 -14.02 -2.43
N THR A 136 10.68 -14.31 -1.38
CA THR A 136 10.70 -15.65 -0.76
C THR A 136 9.33 -16.05 -0.20
N LEU A 137 8.63 -15.12 0.47
CA LEU A 137 7.28 -15.35 0.97
C LEU A 137 6.28 -15.56 -0.17
N HIS A 138 6.35 -14.74 -1.22
CA HIS A 138 5.49 -14.90 -2.40
C HIS A 138 5.68 -16.26 -3.06
N ASP A 139 6.92 -16.67 -3.32
CA ASP A 139 7.25 -17.99 -3.88
C ASP A 139 6.74 -19.12 -3.00
N HIS A 140 6.83 -18.97 -1.67
CA HIS A 140 6.32 -19.96 -0.73
C HIS A 140 4.79 -20.05 -0.77
N SER A 141 4.08 -18.92 -0.77
CA SER A 141 2.62 -18.88 -0.91
C SER A 141 2.15 -19.49 -2.23
N VAL A 142 2.81 -19.19 -3.35
CA VAL A 142 2.49 -19.77 -4.67
C VAL A 142 2.71 -21.29 -4.66
N ARG A 143 3.81 -21.77 -4.07
CA ARG A 143 4.05 -23.22 -3.93
C ARG A 143 2.99 -23.91 -3.08
N LEU A 144 2.59 -23.31 -1.97
CA LEU A 144 1.53 -23.86 -1.11
C LEU A 144 0.18 -23.89 -1.81
N GLY A 145 -0.17 -22.84 -2.57
CA GLY A 145 -1.39 -22.82 -3.39
C GLY A 145 -1.42 -23.97 -4.40
N ARG A 146 -0.33 -24.14 -5.16
CA ARG A 146 -0.20 -25.26 -6.12
C ARG A 146 -0.24 -26.64 -5.45
N GLN A 147 0.25 -26.78 -4.22
CA GLN A 147 0.17 -28.04 -3.48
C GLN A 147 -1.24 -28.32 -2.95
N ALA A 148 -1.98 -27.28 -2.56
CA ALA A 148 -3.38 -27.40 -2.18
C ALA A 148 -4.27 -27.80 -3.37
N GLU A 149 -4.08 -27.17 -4.53
CA GLU A 149 -4.77 -27.50 -5.79
C GLU A 149 -4.55 -28.97 -6.19
N ARG A 150 -3.30 -29.45 -6.19
CA ARG A 150 -2.98 -30.86 -6.49
C ARG A 150 -3.61 -31.85 -5.51
N ARG A 151 -3.77 -31.48 -4.24
CA ARG A 151 -4.43 -32.34 -3.24
C ARG A 151 -5.93 -32.45 -3.47
N VAL A 152 -6.55 -31.40 -4.00
CA VAL A 152 -7.97 -31.40 -4.40
C VAL A 152 -8.17 -32.20 -5.68
N GLU A 153 -7.28 -32.06 -6.68
CA GLU A 153 -7.31 -32.85 -7.92
C GLU A 153 -7.12 -34.36 -7.69
N LEU A 154 -6.34 -34.76 -6.69
CA LEU A 154 -6.13 -36.18 -6.33
C LEU A 154 -7.24 -36.75 -5.44
N ALA A 155 -8.16 -35.92 -4.94
CA ALA A 155 -9.28 -36.31 -4.10
C ALA A 155 -10.62 -36.40 -4.86
N HIS A 156 -10.60 -36.12 -6.17
CA HIS A 156 -11.70 -36.29 -7.12
C HIS A 156 -11.36 -37.38 -8.15
#